data_AF-A0ABD4PHR3-F1
#
_entry.id   AF-A0ABD4PHR3-F1
#
_cell.length_a   1.000
_cell.length_b   1.000
_cell.length_c   1.000
_cell.angle_alpha   90.00
_cell.angle_beta   90.00
_cell.angle_gamma   90.00
#
_symmetry.space_group_name_H-M   'P 1'
#
loop_
_entity.id
_entity.type
_entity.pdbx_description
1 polymer ?
#
loop_
_entity_poly.entity_id
_entity_poly.type
_entity_poly.pdbx_seq_one_letter_code
_entity_poly.pdbx_strand_id
1 'polypeptide(L)'
;AFRASLDAEYRIRREDAGSEALVISCTKMKDAEELKEAAYDLRVVELFTDADGELITSLVVVDKPRPPVELERIEEAGNKTENHTALWGCIRSRTQNGDKCTIPLLRDDMKRLGYDVKNMRRWLAKLEKDAVIYIDGDDVGPL
;
A
#
# COMPACT_ATOMS: atom_id res chain seq x y z
N ALA A 1 -20.99 -19.53 -32.36
CA ALA A 1 -20.71 -18.31 -31.58
C ALA A 1 -19.62 -18.63 -30.58
N PHE A 2 -18.44 -18.00 -30.68
CA PHE A 2 -17.41 -18.14 -29.66
C PHE A 2 -17.93 -17.47 -28.37
N ARG A 3 -18.17 -18.27 -27.33
CA ARG A 3 -18.31 -17.74 -25.97
C ARG A 3 -16.91 -17.23 -25.60
N ALA A 4 -16.79 -15.92 -25.41
CA ALA A 4 -15.54 -15.28 -25.04
C ALA A 4 -14.89 -16.05 -23.87
N SER A 5 -13.64 -16.48 -24.06
CA SER A 5 -12.83 -17.03 -22.99
C SER A 5 -12.31 -15.87 -22.14
N LEU A 6 -12.61 -15.87 -20.83
CA LEU A 6 -12.02 -14.92 -19.91
C LEU A 6 -10.49 -15.11 -19.89
N ASP A 7 -9.76 -14.07 -20.30
CA ASP A 7 -8.30 -14.00 -20.29
C ASP A 7 -7.91 -12.92 -19.27
N ALA A 8 -7.54 -13.37 -18.08
CA ALA A 8 -7.17 -12.50 -16.97
C ALA A 8 -5.85 -12.96 -16.36
N GLU A 9 -5.01 -12.00 -16.00
CA GLU A 9 -3.73 -12.21 -15.34
C GLU A 9 -3.72 -11.43 -14.03
N TYR A 10 -3.35 -12.10 -12.94
CA TYR A 10 -3.22 -11.50 -11.62
C TYR A 10 -1.81 -11.71 -11.09
N ARG A 11 -1.27 -10.68 -10.45
CA ARG A 11 -0.06 -10.76 -9.65
C ARG A 11 -0.46 -10.95 -8.18
N ILE A 12 0.09 -11.99 -7.57
CA ILE A 12 -0.09 -12.28 -6.14
C ILE A 12 1.26 -12.07 -5.46
N ARG A 13 1.27 -11.25 -4.41
CA ARG A 13 2.45 -10.99 -3.57
C ARG A 13 2.07 -11.05 -2.10
N ARG A 14 3.05 -11.26 -1.23
CA ARG A 14 2.88 -10.97 0.21
C ARG A 14 2.79 -9.46 0.39
N GLU A 15 2.06 -9.02 1.40
CA GLU A 15 1.93 -7.59 1.69
C GLU A 15 3.22 -6.98 2.22
N ASP A 16 3.90 -7.71 3.12
CA ASP A 16 5.28 -7.49 3.56
C ASP A 16 5.91 -8.82 4.05
N ALA A 17 7.21 -8.82 4.37
CA ALA A 17 7.96 -10.03 4.77
C ALA A 17 7.49 -10.70 6.07
N GLY A 18 6.80 -9.99 6.95
CA GLY A 18 6.23 -10.47 8.22
C GLY A 18 4.70 -10.58 8.25
N SER A 19 4.03 -10.11 7.20
CA SER A 19 2.57 -10.06 7.12
C SER A 19 1.96 -11.45 6.91
N GLU A 20 0.81 -11.65 7.57
CA GLU A 20 -0.12 -12.73 7.25
C GLU A 20 -1.15 -12.21 6.23
N ALA A 21 -0.72 -11.59 5.13
CA ALA A 21 -1.62 -11.05 4.12
C ALA A 21 -1.08 -11.21 2.69
N LEU A 22 -2.00 -11.37 1.74
CA LEU A 22 -1.71 -11.41 0.31
C LEU A 22 -2.30 -10.19 -0.38
N VAL A 23 -1.52 -9.58 -1.27
CA VAL A 23 -1.99 -8.52 -2.15
C VAL A 23 -2.18 -9.09 -3.55
N ILE A 24 -3.37 -8.84 -4.11
CA ILE A 24 -3.76 -9.25 -5.45
C ILE A 24 -3.93 -7.99 -6.30
N SER A 25 -3.22 -7.92 -7.42
CA SER A 25 -3.42 -6.90 -8.45
C SER A 25 -3.67 -7.54 -9.81
N CYS A 26 -4.53 -6.92 -10.61
CA CYS A 26 -4.74 -7.32 -12.00
C CYS A 26 -3.62 -6.74 -12.87
N THR A 27 -3.04 -7.55 -13.74
CA THR A 27 -2.05 -7.12 -14.73
C THR A 27 -2.59 -7.17 -16.16
N LYS A 28 -3.61 -7.99 -16.41
CA LYS A 28 -4.35 -8.05 -17.68
C LYS A 28 -5.80 -8.44 -17.41
N MET A 29 -6.74 -7.73 -18.03
CA MET A 29 -8.15 -8.10 -18.07
C MET A 29 -8.70 -7.83 -19.47
N LYS A 30 -9.37 -8.83 -20.07
CA LYS A 30 -10.12 -8.66 -21.31
C LYS A 30 -11.61 -8.86 -21.06
N ASP A 31 -12.42 -8.03 -21.72
CA ASP A 31 -13.88 -8.14 -21.75
C ASP A 31 -14.60 -7.99 -20.40
N ALA A 32 -13.92 -7.51 -19.34
CA ALA A 32 -14.48 -7.26 -18.01
C ALA A 32 -13.82 -6.06 -17.30
N GLU A 33 -14.44 -5.58 -16.22
CA GLU A 33 -13.86 -4.54 -15.36
C GLU A 33 -12.61 -5.06 -14.63
N GLU A 34 -11.57 -4.23 -14.58
CA GLU A 34 -10.32 -4.57 -13.92
C GLU A 34 -10.49 -4.63 -12.40
N LEU A 35 -10.01 -5.73 -11.80
CA LEU A 35 -10.04 -5.87 -10.34
C LEU A 35 -9.07 -4.84 -9.73
N LYS A 36 -9.59 -3.97 -8.86
CA LYS A 36 -8.76 -3.07 -8.06
C LYS A 36 -7.83 -3.87 -7.15
N GLU A 37 -6.63 -3.34 -6.94
CA GLU A 37 -5.67 -3.95 -6.01
C GLU A 37 -6.28 -4.03 -4.61
N ALA A 38 -6.18 -5.21 -3.99
CA ALA A 38 -6.72 -5.48 -2.68
C ALA A 38 -5.81 -6.42 -1.90
N ALA A 39 -5.73 -6.21 -0.59
CA ALA A 39 -5.11 -7.13 0.35
C ALA A 39 -6.17 -8.01 1.02
N TYR A 40 -5.78 -9.24 1.29
CA TYR A 40 -6.56 -10.24 1.99
C TYR A 40 -5.74 -10.78 3.16
N ASP A 41 -6.28 -10.61 4.36
CA ASP A 41 -5.67 -11.20 5.55
C ASP A 41 -5.77 -12.72 5.48
N LEU A 42 -4.76 -13.37 6.04
CA LEU A 42 -4.69 -14.79 6.26
C LEU A 42 -4.88 -15.03 7.76
N ARG A 43 -5.54 -16.11 8.10
CA ARG A 43 -5.58 -16.60 9.48
C ARG A 43 -4.92 -17.96 9.57
N VAL A 44 -4.22 -18.18 10.67
CA VAL A 44 -3.65 -19.48 11.00
C VAL A 44 -4.78 -20.45 11.34
N VAL A 45 -4.70 -21.66 10.78
CA VAL A 45 -5.53 -22.81 11.13
C VAL A 45 -4.65 -23.98 11.50
N GLU A 46 -5.02 -24.64 12.59
CA GLU A 46 -4.38 -25.88 13.02
C GLU A 46 -4.92 -27.03 12.18
N LEU A 47 -4.02 -27.86 11.65
CA LEU A 47 -4.39 -29.02 10.84
C LEU A 47 -4.36 -30.29 11.68
N PHE A 48 -3.20 -30.62 12.22
CA PHE A 48 -2.97 -31.78 13.08
C PHE A 48 -1.62 -31.67 13.78
N THR A 49 -1.38 -32.55 14.76
CA THR A 49 -0.06 -32.75 15.36
C THR A 49 0.58 -33.99 14.74
N ASP A 50 1.81 -33.88 14.26
CA ASP A 50 2.51 -34.99 13.62
C ASP A 50 3.04 -36.03 14.62
N ALA A 51 3.73 -37.06 14.10
CA ALA A 51 4.25 -38.16 14.93
C ALA A 51 5.35 -37.72 15.92
N ASP A 52 6.02 -36.59 15.66
CA ASP A 52 7.07 -36.03 16.51
C ASP A 52 6.50 -35.04 17.54
N GLY A 53 5.19 -34.79 17.51
CA GLY A 53 4.50 -33.86 18.42
C GLY A 53 4.50 -32.41 17.93
N GLU A 54 4.89 -32.14 16.68
CA GLU A 54 4.88 -30.81 16.10
C GLU A 54 3.47 -30.44 15.61
N LEU A 55 2.99 -29.24 16.00
CA LEU A 55 1.72 -28.72 15.54
C LEU A 55 1.85 -28.19 14.10
N ILE A 56 1.22 -28.86 13.16
CA ILE A 56 1.18 -28.46 11.76
C ILE A 56 0.02 -27.47 11.57
N THR A 57 0.34 -26.31 11.01
CA THR A 57 -0.63 -25.23 10.73
C THR A 57 -0.63 -24.85 9.25
N SER A 58 -1.67 -24.14 8.83
CA SER A 58 -1.78 -23.54 7.51
C SER A 58 -2.34 -22.12 7.60
N LEU A 59 -2.17 -21.35 6.53
CA LEU A 59 -2.73 -20.01 6.39
C LEU A 59 -3.90 -20.07 5.42
N VAL A 60 -5.07 -19.59 5.85
CA VAL A 60 -6.28 -19.53 5.01
C VAL A 60 -6.75 -18.10 4.84
N VAL A 61 -7.19 -17.79 3.62
CA VAL A 61 -7.69 -16.47 3.25
C VAL A 61 -8.95 -16.13 4.05
N VAL A 62 -8.95 -14.93 4.64
CA VAL A 62 -10.15 -14.25 5.12
C VAL A 62 -10.73 -13.49 3.94
N ASP A 63 -11.90 -13.91 3.45
CA ASP A 63 -12.57 -13.31 2.29
C ASP A 63 -13.23 -11.97 2.65
N LYS A 64 -12.39 -10.99 2.99
CA LYS A 64 -12.74 -9.61 3.30
C LYS A 64 -11.62 -8.73 2.73
N PRO A 65 -11.80 -8.17 1.52
CA PRO A 65 -10.77 -7.32 0.94
C PRO A 65 -10.60 -6.06 1.80
N ARG A 66 -9.35 -5.64 1.96
CA ARG A 66 -8.98 -4.34 2.50
C ARG A 66 -7.98 -3.65 1.57
N PRO A 67 -7.85 -2.32 1.65
CA PRO A 67 -6.74 -1.65 0.99
C PRO A 67 -5.42 -2.31 1.41
N PRO A 68 -4.50 -2.57 0.47
CA PRO A 68 -3.15 -2.96 0.83
C PRO A 68 -2.52 -1.93 1.75
N VAL A 69 -1.68 -2.41 2.65
CA VAL A 69 -0.88 -1.52 3.47
C VAL A 69 0.14 -0.85 2.56
N GLU A 70 -0.08 0.45 2.33
CA GLU A 70 0.83 1.40 1.66
C GLU A 70 2.12 1.60 2.49
N LEU A 71 2.93 0.56 2.65
CA LEU A 71 4.15 0.61 3.47
C LEU A 71 5.47 0.58 2.69
N GLU A 72 5.53 0.12 1.44
CA GLU A 72 6.85 -0.21 0.88
C GLU A 72 7.45 0.83 -0.09
N ARG A 73 6.67 1.73 -0.72
CA ARG A 73 7.27 2.70 -1.66
C ARG A 73 8.23 3.68 -0.99
N ILE A 74 7.95 4.09 0.24
CA ILE A 74 8.91 4.93 0.96
C ILE A 74 10.20 4.17 1.30
N GLU A 75 10.17 2.84 1.39
CA GLU A 75 11.38 2.06 1.61
C GLU A 75 12.34 2.17 0.43
N GLU A 76 11.81 2.24 -0.79
CA GLU A 76 12.55 2.42 -2.05
C GLU A 76 13.21 3.80 -2.18
N ALA A 77 12.72 4.82 -1.46
CA ALA A 77 13.36 6.13 -1.42
C ALA A 77 14.71 6.07 -0.69
N GLY A 78 15.80 6.25 -1.44
CA GLY A 78 17.16 6.31 -0.90
C GLY A 78 17.40 7.58 -0.07
N ASN A 79 18.27 7.53 0.95
CA ASN A 79 18.64 8.70 1.77
C ASN A 79 17.43 9.46 2.37
N LYS A 80 16.36 8.75 2.74
CA LYS A 80 15.23 9.34 3.47
C LYS A 80 15.62 9.64 4.92
N THR A 81 15.01 10.69 5.46
CA THR A 81 15.10 11.07 6.87
C THR A 81 13.74 10.92 7.52
N GLU A 82 13.67 11.03 8.84
CA GLU A 82 12.42 11.00 9.60
C GLU A 82 11.35 11.97 9.04
N ASN A 83 11.77 13.16 8.59
CA ASN A 83 10.84 14.14 7.99
C ASN A 83 10.16 13.62 6.71
N HIS A 84 10.85 12.78 5.92
CA HIS A 84 10.26 12.15 4.73
C HIS A 84 9.24 11.09 5.14
N THR A 85 9.59 10.28 6.15
CA THR A 85 8.70 9.26 6.72
C THR A 85 7.44 9.88 7.33
N ALA A 86 7.58 10.98 8.08
CA ALA A 86 6.46 11.70 8.67
C ALA A 86 5.56 12.34 7.61
N LEU A 87 6.15 12.96 6.58
CA LEU A 87 5.40 13.54 5.46
C LEU A 87 4.62 12.49 4.69
N TRP A 88 5.25 11.36 4.38
CA TRP A 88 4.57 10.20 3.78
C TRP A 88 3.43 9.69 4.65
N GLY A 89 3.64 9.60 5.97
CA GLY A 89 2.57 9.25 6.91
C GLY A 89 1.35 10.19 6.82
N CYS A 90 1.58 11.49 6.64
CA CYS A 90 0.49 12.46 6.44
C CYS A 90 -0.24 12.26 5.10
N ILE A 91 0.50 12.06 4.00
CA ILE A 91 -0.05 11.79 2.66
C ILE A 91 -0.90 10.52 2.68
N ARG A 92 -0.37 9.44 3.27
CA ARG A 92 -1.05 8.16 3.42
C ARG A 92 -2.32 8.28 4.23
N SER A 93 -2.25 8.92 5.41
CA SER A 93 -3.40 9.10 6.30
C SER A 93 -4.57 9.80 5.58
N ARG A 94 -4.29 10.91 4.88
CA ARG A 94 -5.30 11.62 4.10
C ARG A 94 -5.89 10.77 2.99
N THR A 95 -5.03 10.11 2.21
CA THR A 95 -5.46 9.30 1.07
C THR A 95 -6.34 8.12 1.50
N GLN A 96 -5.95 7.42 2.57
CA GLN A 96 -6.72 6.29 3.12
C GLN A 96 -8.09 6.71 3.66
N ASN A 97 -8.21 7.91 4.22
CA ASN A 97 -9.47 8.45 4.72
C ASN A 97 -10.34 9.08 3.61
N GLY A 98 -9.85 9.14 2.37
CA GLY A 98 -10.52 9.86 1.28
C GLY A 98 -10.54 11.38 1.47
N ASP A 99 -9.67 11.91 2.33
CA ASP A 99 -9.53 13.34 2.57
C ASP A 99 -8.78 14.01 1.41
N LYS A 100 -9.06 15.30 1.20
CA LYS A 100 -8.23 16.12 0.30
C LYS A 100 -6.78 16.14 0.77
N CYS A 101 -5.86 15.86 -0.15
CA CYS A 101 -4.44 15.81 0.10
C CYS A 101 -3.73 16.88 -0.73
N THR A 102 -3.55 18.07 -0.13
CA THR A 102 -2.90 19.21 -0.78
C THR A 102 -1.68 19.69 0.00
N ILE A 103 -0.73 20.35 -0.66
CA ILE A 103 0.49 20.88 -0.04
C ILE A 103 0.20 21.76 1.19
N PRO A 104 -0.77 22.70 1.19
CA PRO A 104 -1.12 23.47 2.39
C PRO A 104 -1.64 22.60 3.54
N LEU A 105 -2.48 21.60 3.24
CA LEU A 105 -3.07 20.72 4.24
C LEU A 105 -2.02 19.79 4.89
N LEU A 106 -1.12 19.24 4.07
CA LEU A 106 0.02 18.45 4.54
C LEU A 106 0.97 19.28 5.41
N ARG A 107 1.13 20.57 5.11
CA ARG A 107 1.93 21.49 5.93
C ARG A 107 1.34 21.64 7.33
N ASP A 108 0.02 21.78 7.42
CA ASP A 108 -0.66 21.94 8.70
C ASP A 108 -0.62 20.66 9.54
N ASP A 109 -0.72 19.49 8.91
CA ASP A 109 -0.57 18.21 9.62
C ASP A 109 0.85 18.03 10.17
N MET A 110 1.87 18.29 9.35
CA MET A 110 3.26 18.21 9.78
C MET A 110 3.55 19.15 10.97
N LYS A 111 2.98 20.37 10.95
CA LYS A 111 3.07 21.28 12.11
C LYS A 111 2.36 20.75 13.34
N ARG A 112 1.18 20.13 13.18
CA ARG A 112 0.42 19.52 14.28
C ARG A 112 1.19 18.39 14.95
N LEU A 113 2.00 17.67 14.18
CA LEU A 113 2.93 16.65 14.66
C LEU A 113 4.23 17.21 15.25
N GLY A 114 4.45 18.53 15.22
CA GLY A 114 5.62 19.19 15.82
C GLY A 114 6.82 19.35 14.89
N TYR A 115 6.70 19.10 13.58
CA TYR A 115 7.81 19.22 12.64
C TYR A 115 8.02 20.66 12.13
N ASP A 116 9.29 21.07 11.95
CA ASP A 116 9.64 22.32 11.26
C ASP A 116 9.52 22.15 9.73
N VAL A 117 8.46 22.74 9.16
CA VAL A 117 8.10 22.61 7.74
C VAL A 117 8.87 23.52 6.78
N LYS A 118 9.92 24.24 7.22
CA LYS A 118 10.73 25.11 6.33
C LYS A 118 11.24 24.39 5.07
N ASN A 119 11.61 23.12 5.21
CA ASN A 119 12.19 22.33 4.13
C ASN A 119 11.18 21.40 3.42
N MET A 120 9.87 21.53 3.70
CA MET A 120 8.85 20.61 3.21
C MET A 120 8.81 20.47 1.69
N ARG A 121 8.99 21.57 0.94
CA ARG A 121 9.06 21.50 -0.53
C ARG A 121 10.20 20.62 -1.04
N ARG A 122 11.34 20.58 -0.33
CA ARG A 122 12.47 19.71 -0.67
C ARG A 122 12.17 18.24 -0.41
N TRP A 123 11.40 17.93 0.64
CA TRP A 123 10.98 16.56 0.95
C TRP A 123 9.97 16.06 -0.09
N LEU A 124 8.98 16.87 -0.45
CA LEU A 124 8.02 16.57 -1.52
C LEU A 124 8.72 16.29 -2.85
N ALA A 125 9.58 17.20 -3.31
CA ALA A 125 10.32 17.03 -4.57
C ALA A 125 11.22 15.77 -4.56
N LYS A 126 11.72 15.37 -3.40
CA LYS A 126 12.50 14.14 -3.27
C LYS A 126 11.62 12.90 -3.42
N LEU A 127 10.49 12.84 -2.70
CA LEU A 127 9.57 11.71 -2.78
C LEU A 127 8.98 11.58 -4.20
N GLU A 128 8.72 12.70 -4.88
CA GLU A 128 8.30 12.71 -6.27
C GLU A 128 9.40 12.19 -7.21
N LYS A 129 10.63 12.69 -7.06
CA LYS A 129 11.78 12.22 -7.84
C LYS A 129 12.06 10.73 -7.65
N ASP A 130 11.89 10.23 -6.43
CA ASP A 130 12.10 8.82 -6.09
C ASP A 130 10.87 7.95 -6.42
N ALA A 131 9.89 8.47 -7.17
CA ALA A 131 8.69 7.77 -7.64
C ALA A 131 7.78 7.20 -6.52
N VAL A 132 7.80 7.85 -5.35
CA VAL A 132 6.94 7.51 -4.20
C VAL A 132 5.59 8.21 -4.27
N ILE A 133 5.57 9.46 -4.76
CA ILE A 133 4.37 10.30 -4.84
C ILE A 133 4.28 11.02 -6.18
N TYR A 134 3.08 11.46 -6.55
CA TYR A 134 2.89 12.45 -7.61
C TYR A 134 2.50 13.81 -7.01
N ILE A 135 2.79 14.88 -7.75
CA ILE A 135 2.35 16.24 -7.43
C ILE A 135 1.70 16.83 -8.68
N ASP A 136 0.44 17.25 -8.57
CA ASP A 136 -0.28 17.98 -9.62
C ASP A 136 -0.77 19.32 -9.08
N GLY A 137 -0.05 20.40 -9.42
CA GLY A 137 -0.27 21.71 -8.83
C GLY A 137 -0.05 21.68 -7.31
N ASP A 138 -1.15 21.76 -6.55
CA ASP A 138 -1.13 21.64 -5.08
C ASP A 138 -1.61 20.27 -4.59
N ASP A 139 -2.17 19.42 -5.46
CA ASP A 139 -2.63 18.07 -5.11
C ASP A 139 -1.45 17.10 -5.04
N VAL A 140 -1.47 16.22 -4.04
CA VAL A 140 -0.41 15.26 -3.77
C VAL A 140 -1.03 13.90 -3.46
N GLY A 141 -0.50 12.83 -4.05
CA GLY A 141 -0.93 11.48 -3.74
C GLY A 141 0.19 10.46 -3.87
N PRO A 142 0.00 9.24 -3.30
CA PRO A 142 0.90 8.13 -3.56
C PRO A 142 0.88 7.76 -5.05
N LEU A 143 2.05 7.37 -5.59
CA LEU A 143 2.16 6.79 -6.93
C LEU A 143 1.82 5.30 -6.94
#